data_AF-A0A9N8K5Q7-F1
#
_entry.id   AF-A0A9N8K5Q7-F1
#
_cell.length_a   1.000
_cell.length_b   1.000
_cell.length_c   1.000
_cell.angle_alpha   90.00
_cell.angle_beta   90.00
_cell.angle_gamma   90.00
#
_symmetry.space_group_name_H-M   'P 1'
#
loop_
_entity.id
_entity.type
_entity.pdbx_description
1 polymer ?
#
loop_
_entity_poly.entity_id
_entity_poly.type
_entity_poly.pdbx_seq_one_letter_code
_entity_poly.pdbx_strand_id
1 'polypeptide(L)'
;MSKYEANVDMARRRQAQREASALLRQTNPAHRLRLRMQDMLLKHAWIREELPWKTHTPILYPEKVEHECSSCVVTRHGGFKMWWKRNPRPDQDDNELYKCHKCYFTGPEAMPEGYEDIKEPITRALKARKIELDGPNSIPQKKKQGRPRRPS
;
A
#
# COMPACT_ATOMS: atom_id res chain seq x y z
N MET A 1 -7.62 9.11 40.12
CA MET A 1 -6.98 7.96 39.44
C MET A 1 -5.48 8.05 39.61
N SER A 2 -4.87 6.99 40.12
CA SER A 2 -3.41 6.87 40.26
C SER A 2 -2.74 6.73 38.89
N LYS A 3 -1.51 7.23 38.75
CA LYS A 3 -0.68 7.03 37.54
C LYS A 3 -0.54 5.54 37.18
N TYR A 4 -0.57 4.65 38.19
CA TYR A 4 -0.54 3.21 38.00
C TYR A 4 -1.81 2.68 37.30
N GLU A 5 -2.99 3.10 37.73
CA GLU A 5 -4.28 2.68 37.15
C GLU A 5 -4.39 3.13 35.68
N ALA A 6 -3.94 4.35 35.38
CA ALA A 6 -3.89 4.87 34.01
C ALA A 6 -2.95 4.05 33.10
N ASN A 7 -1.81 3.59 33.63
CA ASN A 7 -0.86 2.77 32.88
C ASN A 7 -1.41 1.37 32.57
N VAL A 8 -2.11 0.75 33.53
CA VAL A 8 -2.76 -0.55 33.35
C VAL A 8 -3.90 -0.46 32.32
N ASP A 9 -4.72 0.60 32.36
CA ASP A 9 -5.77 0.82 31.37
C ASP A 9 -5.17 1.05 29.96
N MET A 10 -4.13 1.87 29.84
CA MET A 10 -3.40 2.03 28.57
C MET A 10 -2.83 0.70 28.04
N ALA A 11 -2.26 -0.13 28.90
CA ALA A 11 -1.75 -1.45 28.51
C ALA A 11 -2.87 -2.37 28.02
N ARG A 12 -4.00 -2.41 28.73
CA ARG A 12 -5.19 -3.20 28.36
C ARG A 12 -5.77 -2.73 27.02
N ARG A 13 -5.90 -1.43 26.80
CA ARG A 13 -6.36 -0.85 25.51
C ARG A 13 -5.43 -1.24 24.36
N ARG A 14 -4.11 -1.19 24.57
CA ARG A 14 -3.12 -1.61 23.57
C ARG A 14 -3.25 -3.11 23.27
N GLN A 15 -3.48 -3.95 24.28
CA GLN A 15 -3.69 -5.38 24.08
C GLN A 15 -4.97 -5.66 23.30
N ALA A 16 -6.11 -5.08 23.70
CA ALA A 16 -7.37 -5.21 22.98
C ALA A 16 -7.27 -4.74 21.52
N GLN A 17 -6.56 -3.63 21.26
CA GLN A 17 -6.29 -3.17 19.89
C GLN A 17 -5.45 -4.15 19.07
N ARG A 18 -4.45 -4.80 19.69
CA ARG A 18 -3.63 -5.82 19.02
C ARG A 18 -4.46 -7.06 18.68
N GLU A 19 -5.28 -7.53 19.61
CA GLU A 19 -6.18 -8.67 19.42
C GLU A 19 -7.21 -8.38 18.32
N ALA A 20 -7.87 -7.22 18.37
CA ALA A 20 -8.80 -6.78 17.32
C ALA A 20 -8.11 -6.68 15.94
N SER A 21 -6.89 -6.15 15.90
CA SER A 21 -6.09 -6.07 14.66
C SER A 21 -5.71 -7.47 14.15
N ALA A 22 -5.38 -8.41 15.04
CA ALA A 22 -5.07 -9.78 14.69
C ALA A 22 -6.31 -10.51 14.14
N LEU A 23 -7.46 -10.31 14.78
CA LEU A 23 -8.74 -10.85 14.31
C LEU A 23 -9.09 -10.33 12.92
N LEU A 24 -9.00 -9.01 12.69
CA LEU A 24 -9.25 -8.42 11.37
C LEU A 24 -8.34 -8.98 10.28
N ARG A 25 -7.07 -9.26 10.59
CA ARG A 25 -6.15 -9.91 9.65
C ARG A 25 -6.60 -11.34 9.32
N GLN A 26 -7.12 -12.09 10.29
CA GLN A 26 -7.59 -13.46 10.06
C GLN A 26 -8.92 -13.49 9.28
N THR A 27 -9.88 -12.66 9.66
CA THR A 27 -11.26 -12.76 9.16
C THR A 27 -11.52 -11.98 7.88
N ASN A 28 -10.81 -10.87 7.63
CA ASN A 28 -11.13 -9.98 6.53
C ASN A 28 -10.13 -10.11 5.36
N PRO A 29 -10.50 -10.83 4.27
CA PRO A 29 -9.62 -10.99 3.11
C PRO A 29 -9.29 -9.67 2.41
N ALA A 30 -10.24 -8.72 2.35
CA ALA A 30 -10.00 -7.39 1.76
C ALA A 30 -8.98 -6.59 2.59
N HIS A 31 -9.01 -6.72 3.92
CA HIS A 31 -8.01 -6.12 4.79
C HIS A 31 -6.60 -6.68 4.53
N ARG A 32 -6.48 -8.01 4.39
CA ARG A 32 -5.20 -8.65 4.05
C ARG A 32 -4.69 -8.24 2.69
N LEU A 33 -5.56 -8.24 1.69
CA LEU A 33 -5.27 -7.83 0.32
C LEU A 33 -4.66 -6.42 0.30
N ARG A 34 -5.33 -5.47 0.96
CA ARG A 34 -4.84 -4.09 1.09
C ARG A 34 -3.46 -4.02 1.72
N LEU A 35 -3.25 -4.68 2.87
CA LEU A 35 -1.94 -4.66 3.54
C LEU A 35 -0.83 -5.28 2.68
N ARG A 36 -1.12 -6.40 2.00
CA ARG A 36 -0.17 -7.03 1.09
C ARG A 36 0.14 -6.14 -0.11
N MET A 37 -0.87 -5.51 -0.69
CA MET A 37 -0.66 -4.61 -1.82
C MET A 37 0.16 -3.39 -1.40
N GLN A 38 -0.07 -2.84 -0.20
CA GLN A 38 0.77 -1.78 0.34
C GLN A 38 2.25 -2.19 0.38
N ASP A 39 2.55 -3.37 0.93
CA ASP A 39 3.91 -3.90 1.01
C ASP A 39 4.55 -4.07 -0.38
N MET A 40 3.77 -4.57 -1.35
CA MET A 40 4.22 -4.77 -2.72
C MET A 40 4.51 -3.45 -3.43
N LEU A 41 3.61 -2.48 -3.30
CA LEU A 41 3.78 -1.12 -3.83
C LEU A 41 4.98 -0.43 -3.22
N LEU A 42 5.33 -0.68 -1.97
CA LEU A 42 6.54 -0.10 -1.38
C LEU A 42 7.82 -0.77 -1.89
N LYS A 43 7.80 -2.08 -2.11
CA LYS A 43 9.00 -2.87 -2.46
C LYS A 43 9.33 -2.94 -3.95
N HIS A 44 8.33 -2.85 -4.82
CA HIS A 44 8.48 -3.14 -6.24
C HIS A 44 8.07 -1.94 -7.09
N ALA A 45 9.07 -1.30 -7.73
CA ALA A 45 8.86 -0.14 -8.59
C ALA A 45 7.95 -0.45 -9.79
N TRP A 46 8.14 -1.60 -10.44
CA TRP A 46 7.32 -2.02 -11.57
C TRP A 46 5.81 -2.08 -11.27
N ILE A 47 5.41 -2.36 -10.02
CA ILE A 47 3.99 -2.39 -9.65
C ILE A 47 3.39 -0.98 -9.63
N ARG A 48 4.21 0.03 -9.32
CA ARG A 48 3.80 1.42 -9.33
C ARG A 48 3.83 2.02 -10.73
N GLU A 49 4.89 1.73 -11.47
CA GLU A 49 5.25 2.43 -12.71
C GLU A 49 4.69 1.75 -13.96
N GLU A 50 4.52 0.43 -13.95
CA GLU A 50 4.17 -0.33 -15.17
C GLU A 50 2.74 -0.88 -15.14
N LEU A 51 2.06 -0.90 -13.99
CA LEU A 51 0.69 -1.39 -13.91
C LEU A 51 -0.33 -0.31 -14.30
N PRO A 52 -1.35 -0.65 -15.12
CA PRO A 52 -2.38 0.29 -15.56
C PRO A 52 -3.38 0.55 -14.43
N TRP A 53 -3.07 1.53 -13.56
CA TRP A 53 -3.98 1.96 -12.51
C TRP A 53 -5.09 2.85 -13.08
N LYS A 54 -6.35 2.46 -12.86
CA LYS A 54 -7.53 3.07 -13.51
C LYS A 54 -7.70 4.55 -13.19
N THR A 55 -7.75 4.91 -11.90
CA THR A 55 -8.12 6.28 -11.49
C THR A 55 -7.03 7.04 -10.77
N HIS A 56 -6.15 6.35 -10.05
CA HIS A 56 -5.04 6.98 -9.35
C HIS A 56 -3.78 6.16 -9.50
N THR A 57 -2.65 6.82 -9.71
CA THR A 57 -1.34 6.20 -9.76
C THR A 57 -0.66 6.30 -8.39
N PRO A 58 -0.04 5.21 -7.89
CA PRO A 58 0.66 5.23 -6.62
C PRO A 58 2.04 5.88 -6.77
N ILE A 59 2.27 6.95 -6.01
CA ILE A 59 3.55 7.67 -5.94
C ILE A 59 4.25 7.33 -4.63
N LEU A 60 5.54 6.96 -4.72
CA LEU A 60 6.41 6.73 -3.57
C LEU A 60 7.46 7.85 -3.48
N TYR A 61 7.37 8.64 -2.43
CA TYR A 61 8.33 9.69 -2.11
C TYR A 61 9.52 9.14 -1.29
N PRO A 62 10.73 9.70 -1.48
CA PRO A 62 11.89 9.35 -0.65
C PRO A 62 11.65 9.66 0.84
N GLU A 63 11.06 10.82 1.09
CA GLU A 63 10.68 11.31 2.41
C GLU A 63 9.16 11.28 2.61
N LYS A 64 8.70 11.45 3.85
CA LYS A 64 7.26 11.51 4.10
C LYS A 64 6.74 12.88 3.67
N VAL A 65 5.69 12.87 2.86
CA VAL A 65 5.04 14.09 2.38
C VAL A 65 3.63 14.15 2.96
N GLU A 66 3.23 15.35 3.37
CA GLU A 66 1.87 15.63 3.81
C GLU A 66 1.03 16.02 2.60
N HIS A 67 -0.04 15.25 2.38
CA HIS A 67 -1.11 15.58 1.44
C HIS A 67 -2.44 15.49 2.17
N GLU A 68 -3.45 16.17 1.65
CA GLU A 68 -4.82 15.99 2.10
C GLU A 68 -5.50 14.87 1.30
N CYS A 69 -6.12 13.93 2.01
CA CYS A 69 -6.83 12.84 1.35
C CYS A 69 -8.23 13.30 0.94
N SER A 70 -8.50 13.41 -0.37
CA SER A 70 -9.79 13.83 -0.94
C SER A 70 -11.01 13.03 -0.47
N SER A 71 -10.84 11.82 0.06
CA SER A 71 -11.96 10.98 0.54
C SER A 71 -12.21 11.04 2.04
N CYS A 72 -11.20 11.30 2.86
CA CYS A 72 -11.39 11.37 4.32
C CYS A 72 -11.09 12.73 4.92
N VAL A 73 -10.56 13.66 4.11
CA VAL A 73 -10.22 15.04 4.50
C VAL A 73 -9.30 15.08 5.72
N VAL A 74 -8.51 14.01 5.92
CA VAL A 74 -7.54 13.93 7.02
C VAL A 74 -6.15 14.19 6.48
N THR A 75 -5.57 15.31 6.89
CA THR A 75 -4.14 15.58 6.81
C THR A 75 -3.45 14.84 7.94
N ARG A 76 -2.66 13.82 7.60
CA ARG A 76 -2.02 12.95 8.60
C ARG A 76 -0.69 13.59 9.01
N HIS A 77 -0.63 14.09 10.25
CA HIS A 77 0.61 14.65 10.82
C HIS A 77 1.80 13.69 10.65
N GLY A 78 2.88 14.22 10.10
CA GLY A 78 4.10 13.48 9.76
C GLY A 78 4.06 12.78 8.40
N GLY A 79 2.98 12.95 7.62
CA GLY A 79 2.86 12.53 6.24
C GLY A 79 2.93 11.03 5.98
N PHE A 80 2.81 10.67 4.70
CA PHE A 80 3.09 9.32 4.20
C PHE A 80 4.18 9.36 3.14
N LYS A 81 4.96 8.28 3.07
CA LYS A 81 5.85 8.09 1.92
C LYS A 81 5.09 7.73 0.65
N MET A 82 3.89 7.16 0.77
CA MET A 82 3.14 6.66 -0.38
C MET A 82 1.74 7.27 -0.43
N TRP A 83 1.40 7.80 -1.60
CA TRP A 83 0.12 8.45 -1.89
C TRP A 83 -0.43 8.00 -3.24
N TRP A 84 -1.75 8.10 -3.41
CA TRP A 84 -2.41 7.85 -4.69
C TRP A 84 -2.75 9.18 -5.33
N LYS A 85 -2.06 9.54 -6.40
CA LYS A 85 -2.34 10.77 -7.16
C LYS A 85 -3.35 10.46 -8.25
N ARG A 86 -4.39 11.27 -8.37
CA ARG A 86 -5.38 11.13 -9.45
C ARG A 86 -4.70 11.23 -10.81
N ASN A 87 -5.12 10.38 -11.74
CA ASN A 87 -4.62 10.42 -13.11
C ASN A 87 -5.14 11.69 -13.81
N PRO A 88 -4.33 12.35 -14.66
CA PRO A 88 -4.75 13.53 -15.40
C PRO A 88 -5.91 13.18 -16.32
N ARG A 89 -6.88 14.08 -16.44
CA ARG A 89 -7.99 13.94 -17.40
C ARG A 89 -8.07 15.20 -18.26
N PRO A 90 -8.32 15.07 -19.56
CA PRO A 90 -8.34 16.21 -20.47
C PRO A 90 -9.49 17.20 -20.20
N ASP A 91 -10.48 16.80 -19.41
CA ASP A 91 -11.71 17.55 -19.12
C ASP A 91 -11.73 18.24 -17.75
N GLN A 92 -10.68 18.11 -16.94
CA GLN A 92 -10.61 18.69 -15.59
C GLN A 92 -9.25 19.34 -15.36
N ASP A 93 -9.25 20.54 -14.78
CA ASP A 93 -8.04 21.13 -14.21
C ASP A 93 -7.38 20.10 -13.28
N ASP A 94 -6.07 19.97 -13.41
CA ASP A 94 -5.17 19.04 -12.71
C ASP A 94 -5.16 19.30 -11.20
N ASN A 95 -6.31 19.24 -10.53
CA ASN A 95 -6.41 19.30 -9.09
C ASN A 95 -5.64 18.09 -8.57
N GLU A 96 -4.57 18.39 -7.84
CA GLU A 96 -3.66 17.45 -7.18
C GLU A 96 -4.42 16.66 -6.10
N LEU A 97 -5.35 15.81 -6.56
CA LEU A 97 -6.24 15.05 -5.71
C LEU A 97 -5.50 13.80 -5.27
N TYR A 98 -5.09 13.83 -4.02
CA TYR A 98 -4.45 12.71 -3.36
C TYR A 98 -5.47 11.87 -2.62
N LYS A 99 -5.21 10.56 -2.57
CA LYS A 99 -5.87 9.62 -1.66
C LYS A 99 -4.84 8.89 -0.83
N CYS A 100 -5.15 8.70 0.45
CA CYS A 100 -4.38 7.79 1.29
C CYS A 100 -4.62 6.34 0.85
N HIS A 101 -3.66 5.45 1.11
CA HIS A 101 -3.77 4.05 0.71
C HIS A 101 -5.00 3.33 1.29
N LYS A 102 -5.43 3.69 2.50
CA LYS A 102 -6.65 3.14 3.10
C LYS A 102 -7.89 3.48 2.26
N CYS A 103 -8.07 4.76 1.92
CA CYS A 103 -9.24 5.23 1.19
C CYS A 103 -9.27 4.74 -0.26
N TYR A 104 -8.12 4.66 -0.92
CA TYR A 104 -8.06 4.13 -2.27
C TYR A 104 -8.52 2.66 -2.33
N PHE A 105 -7.99 1.82 -1.43
CA PHE A 105 -8.32 0.38 -1.38
C PHE A 105 -9.72 0.04 -0.84
N THR A 106 -10.49 1.03 -0.41
CA THR A 106 -11.92 0.85 -0.09
C THR A 106 -12.80 1.00 -1.34
N GLY A 107 -12.28 1.64 -2.40
CA GLY A 107 -13.03 1.83 -3.65
C GLY A 107 -13.11 0.55 -4.49
N PRO A 108 -14.10 0.45 -5.39
CA PRO A 108 -14.26 -0.69 -6.30
C PRO A 108 -13.13 -0.78 -7.34
N GLU A 109 -12.42 0.30 -7.61
CA GLU A 109 -11.36 0.41 -8.62
C GLU A 109 -9.95 0.20 -8.03
N ALA A 110 -9.86 -0.48 -6.89
CA ALA A 110 -8.61 -0.63 -6.14
C ALA A 110 -7.55 -1.51 -6.85
N MET A 111 -7.94 -2.28 -7.87
CA MET A 111 -7.05 -3.16 -8.63
C MET A 111 -6.68 -2.55 -9.99
N PRO A 112 -5.46 -2.78 -10.49
CA PRO A 112 -5.08 -2.40 -11.84
C PRO A 112 -5.97 -3.09 -12.88
N GLU A 113 -6.14 -2.45 -14.03
CA GLU A 113 -6.90 -2.99 -15.15
C GLU A 113 -6.30 -4.32 -15.63
N GLY A 114 -7.14 -5.36 -15.77
CA GLY A 114 -6.69 -6.71 -16.13
C GLY A 114 -6.12 -7.56 -14.98
N TYR A 115 -6.08 -7.01 -13.75
CA TYR A 115 -5.63 -7.70 -12.54
C TYR A 115 -6.76 -7.86 -11.50
N GLU A 116 -8.01 -7.64 -11.89
CA GLU A 116 -9.20 -7.62 -11.03
C GLU A 116 -9.52 -9.00 -10.41
N ASP A 117 -9.29 -10.07 -11.18
CA ASP A 117 -9.58 -11.45 -10.75
C ASP A 117 -8.53 -12.02 -9.78
N ILE A 118 -7.45 -11.27 -9.51
CA ILE A 118 -6.35 -11.77 -8.71
C ILE A 118 -6.75 -11.83 -7.23
N LYS A 119 -7.00 -13.07 -6.81
CA LYS A 119 -7.18 -13.43 -5.40
C LYS A 119 -5.84 -13.83 -4.77
N GLU A 120 -5.84 -14.00 -3.45
CA GLU A 120 -4.64 -14.45 -2.74
C GLU A 120 -4.13 -15.81 -3.27
N PRO A 121 -2.80 -16.03 -3.40
CA PRO A 121 -1.70 -15.15 -3.03
C PRO A 121 -1.29 -14.15 -4.14
N ILE A 122 -1.56 -12.87 -3.88
CA ILE A 122 -1.40 -11.77 -4.84
C ILE A 122 0.03 -11.59 -5.40
N THR A 123 1.04 -11.91 -4.59
CA THR A 123 2.45 -11.79 -4.96
C THR A 123 2.83 -12.66 -6.14
N ARG A 124 2.36 -13.91 -6.16
CA ARG A 124 2.65 -14.85 -7.25
C ARG A 124 1.75 -14.56 -8.44
N ALA A 125 0.47 -14.27 -8.18
CA ALA A 125 -0.49 -13.98 -9.23
C ALA A 125 -0.14 -12.72 -10.05
N LEU A 126 0.25 -11.61 -9.40
CA LEU A 126 0.69 -10.40 -10.11
C LEU A 126 1.91 -10.68 -11.01
N LYS A 127 2.88 -11.46 -10.50
CA LYS A 127 4.08 -11.82 -11.26
C LYS A 127 3.77 -12.77 -12.42
N ALA A 128 2.95 -13.79 -12.17
CA ALA A 128 2.53 -14.73 -13.20
C ALA A 128 1.78 -13.98 -14.32
N ARG A 129 0.85 -13.10 -13.94
CA ARG A 129 0.09 -12.30 -14.91
C ARG A 129 0.97 -11.32 -15.68
N LYS A 130 1.97 -10.71 -15.03
CA LYS A 130 2.97 -9.90 -15.74
C LYS A 130 3.82 -10.71 -16.72
N ILE A 131 4.20 -11.93 -16.35
CA ILE A 131 4.93 -12.84 -17.26
C ILE A 131 4.04 -13.27 -18.44
N GLU A 132 2.75 -13.51 -18.22
CA GLU A 132 1.79 -13.82 -19.28
C GLU A 132 1.63 -12.67 -20.29
N LEU A 133 1.55 -11.43 -19.80
CA LEU A 133 1.32 -10.25 -20.65
C LEU A 133 2.59 -9.74 -21.32
N ASP A 134 3.69 -9.61 -20.57
CA ASP A 134 4.91 -8.93 -21.01
C ASP A 134 6.07 -9.90 -21.32
N GLY A 135 5.87 -11.21 -21.11
CA GLY A 135 6.88 -12.24 -21.28
C GLY A 135 7.85 -12.40 -20.08
N PRO A 136 8.72 -13.42 -20.09
CA PRO A 136 9.52 -13.84 -18.93
C PRO A 136 10.63 -12.88 -18.49
N ASN A 137 11.01 -11.91 -19.33
CA ASN A 137 12.08 -10.94 -19.04
C ASN A 137 11.59 -9.62 -18.43
N SER A 138 10.28 -9.46 -18.22
CA SER A 138 9.66 -8.21 -17.78
C SER A 138 9.79 -7.90 -16.29
N ILE A 139 10.20 -8.86 -15.46
CA ILE A 139 10.34 -8.65 -14.00
C ILE A 139 11.80 -8.33 -13.64
N PRO A 140 12.09 -7.18 -12.99
CA PRO A 140 13.42 -6.85 -12.54
C PRO A 140 13.98 -7.93 -11.60
N GLN A 141 15.09 -8.57 -12.00
CA GLN A 141 15.76 -9.56 -11.15
C GLN A 141 16.28 -8.88 -9.89
N LYS A 142 16.08 -9.51 -8.72
CA LYS A 142 16.70 -9.06 -7.46
C LYS A 142 18.21 -9.02 -7.67
N LYS A 143 18.80 -7.83 -7.70
CA LYS A 143 20.26 -7.68 -7.56
C LYS A 143 20.63 -8.32 -6.22
N LYS A 144 21.37 -9.44 -6.27
CA LYS A 144 22.00 -10.04 -5.09
C LYS A 144 22.96 -8.99 -4.54
N GLN A 145 22.55 -8.22 -3.54
CA GLN A 145 23.47 -7.36 -2.80
C GLN A 145 24.46 -8.29 -2.09
N GLY A 146 25.67 -8.38 -2.65
CA GLY A 146 26.77 -9.10 -2.04
C GLY A 146 27.00 -8.53 -0.64
N ARG A 147 26.87 -9.39 0.37
CA ARG A 147 27.29 -9.07 1.73
C ARG A 147 28.79 -8.72 1.67
N PRO A 148 29.23 -7.52 2.09
CA PRO A 148 30.65 -7.27 2.22
C PRO A 148 31.22 -8.26 3.25
N ARG A 149 32.28 -8.98 2.88
CA ARG A 149 33.01 -9.85 3.80
C ARG A 149 33.61 -8.96 4.88
N ARG A 150 33.34 -9.31 6.14
CA ARG A 150 33.91 -8.67 7.33
C ARG A 150 35.43 -8.90 7.29
N PRO A 151 36.27 -7.85 7.32
CA PRO A 151 37.71 -8.05 7.41
C PRO A 151 38.07 -8.63 8.79
N SER A 152 39.03 -9.55 8.78
CA SER A 152 39.57 -10.29 9.92
C SER A 152 40.37 -9.41 10.87
#